data_AF-A0A9Q3JXU8-F1
#
_entry.id   AF-A0A9Q3JXU8-F1
#
_cell.length_a   1.000
_cell.length_b   1.000
_cell.length_c   1.000
_cell.angle_alpha   90.00
_cell.angle_beta   90.00
_cell.angle_gamma   90.00
#
_symmetry.space_group_name_H-M   'P 1'
#
loop_
_entity.id
_entity.type
_entity.pdbx_description
1 polymer ?
#
loop_
_entity_poly.entity_id
_entity_poly.type
_entity_poly.pdbx_seq_one_letter_code
_entity_poly.pdbx_strand_id
1 'polypeptide(L)'
;MKDTRTLIKAILYTRTLFGSILWLTTSTLSKIKPIFEKTYNKAARMVMGSLKSTPIIFLKRDSKLKSILATHIIRVHNMILRLATKEETHPAKTRVLRELYEEASSYPSSIHKLINRERIANNTRPEPELINPFPTKPWRKILSIKNMGATKEEAEKSVKQLVSNRNSQELLIFTDGLDIPDKGKGAAAIAVPLGLIITRHITNTIPTTNFEAELVGIKLAIKLIRRELYARRDKGEKMGEVHILCDNQAALRKVADPTNPSTGQHLYLPTSNHLISLSQLIPVHLTWCPGHTGIEGNEKADSEAKKAASTASTQRHMIPPSKAKIKQQILNKNKPEHFRPEESKRLQVKSCP
;
A
#
# COMPACT_ATOMS: atom_id res chain seq x y z
N MET A 1 -13.10 10.39 -25.30
CA MET A 1 -11.85 10.76 -24.56
C MET A 1 -11.26 9.64 -23.71
N LYS A 2 -12.02 8.98 -22.80
CA LYS A 2 -11.46 7.97 -21.88
C LYS A 2 -10.87 6.76 -22.63
N ASP A 3 -11.57 6.24 -23.62
CA ASP A 3 -11.17 5.03 -24.36
C ASP A 3 -9.98 5.28 -25.27
N THR A 4 -9.97 6.39 -26.01
CA THR A 4 -8.83 6.84 -26.82
C THR A 4 -7.57 6.98 -25.97
N ARG A 5 -7.70 7.55 -24.76
CA ARG A 5 -6.58 7.68 -23.83
C ARG A 5 -6.08 6.33 -23.32
N THR A 6 -6.98 5.38 -23.08
CA THR A 6 -6.62 3.99 -22.73
C THR A 6 -5.88 3.33 -23.88
N LEU A 7 -6.36 3.49 -25.12
CA LEU A 7 -5.72 2.95 -26.33
C LEU A 7 -4.32 3.51 -26.53
N ILE A 8 -4.13 4.83 -26.40
CA ILE A 8 -2.81 5.47 -26.47
C ILE A 8 -1.84 4.89 -25.43
N LYS A 9 -2.30 4.66 -24.20
CA LYS A 9 -1.46 4.08 -23.14
C LYS A 9 -1.15 2.61 -23.40
N ALA A 10 -2.13 1.84 -23.87
CA ALA A 10 -2.01 0.40 -24.09
C ALA A 10 -1.16 0.07 -25.32
N ILE A 11 -1.29 0.84 -26.40
CA ILE A 11 -0.62 0.57 -27.68
C ILE A 11 0.60 1.49 -27.84
N LEU A 12 0.38 2.79 -28.01
CA LEU A 12 1.45 3.72 -28.40
C LEU A 12 2.56 3.75 -27.35
N TYR A 13 2.22 3.93 -26.07
CA TYR A 13 3.24 4.02 -25.02
C TYR A 13 3.93 2.68 -24.77
N THR A 14 3.23 1.56 -24.93
CA THR A 14 3.82 0.23 -24.79
C THR A 14 4.83 -0.02 -25.91
N ARG A 15 4.49 0.27 -27.16
CA ARG A 15 5.40 0.13 -28.31
C ARG A 15 6.58 1.08 -28.21
N THR A 16 6.33 2.35 -27.90
CA THR A 16 7.38 3.39 -27.82
C THR A 16 8.38 3.11 -26.70
N LEU A 17 7.94 2.53 -25.58
CA LEU A 17 8.78 2.29 -24.40
C LEU A 17 9.26 0.84 -24.28
N PHE A 18 9.00 -0.01 -25.27
CA PHE A 18 9.47 -1.39 -25.26
C PHE A 18 11.00 -1.44 -25.18
N GLY A 19 11.53 -2.24 -24.24
CA GLY A 19 12.97 -2.34 -24.01
C GLY A 19 13.66 -1.03 -23.59
N SER A 20 12.92 0.04 -23.27
CA SER A 20 13.51 1.38 -23.06
C SER A 20 14.54 1.47 -21.96
N ILE A 21 14.55 0.55 -20.99
CA ILE A 21 15.61 0.47 -19.99
C ILE A 21 17.01 0.24 -20.60
N LEU A 22 17.08 -0.41 -21.78
CA LEU A 22 18.35 -0.78 -22.41
C LEU A 22 18.93 0.36 -23.26
N TRP A 23 18.07 1.09 -23.96
CA TRP A 23 18.49 2.06 -24.98
C TRP A 23 18.24 3.53 -24.60
N LEU A 24 17.34 3.82 -23.66
CA LEU A 24 17.08 5.19 -23.19
C LEU A 24 17.95 5.49 -21.97
N THR A 25 19.11 6.07 -22.24
CA THR A 25 20.16 6.38 -21.26
C THR A 25 20.38 7.88 -21.18
N THR A 26 21.20 8.33 -20.23
CA THR A 26 21.66 9.73 -20.15
C THR A 26 22.29 10.21 -21.47
N SER A 27 23.03 9.33 -22.17
CA SER A 27 23.67 9.66 -23.45
C SER A 27 22.70 9.78 -24.63
N THR A 28 21.60 9.01 -24.67
CA THR A 28 20.65 9.04 -25.78
C THR A 28 19.48 10.01 -25.56
N LEU A 29 19.29 10.48 -24.32
CA LEU A 29 18.15 11.31 -23.91
C LEU A 29 17.98 12.57 -24.76
N SER A 30 19.06 13.31 -25.06
CA SER A 30 19.00 14.56 -25.82
C SER A 30 18.42 14.36 -27.23
N LYS A 31 18.75 13.24 -27.88
CA LYS A 31 18.27 12.87 -29.22
C LYS A 31 16.82 12.37 -29.20
N ILE A 32 16.44 11.62 -28.17
CA ILE A 32 15.10 10.98 -28.07
C ILE A 32 14.03 11.95 -27.55
N LYS A 33 14.38 12.88 -26.65
CA LYS A 33 13.42 13.79 -26.00
C LYS A 33 12.54 14.57 -27.00
N PRO A 34 13.07 15.17 -28.09
CA PRO A 34 12.25 15.84 -29.10
C PRO A 34 11.26 14.90 -29.80
N ILE A 35 11.66 13.65 -30.06
CA ILE A 35 10.80 12.64 -30.68
C ILE A 35 9.64 12.30 -29.74
N PHE A 36 9.92 12.11 -28.44
CA PHE A 36 8.89 11.88 -27.44
C PHE A 36 7.89 13.03 -27.31
N GLU A 37 8.35 14.28 -27.30
CA GLU A 37 7.46 15.45 -27.26
C GLU A 37 6.58 15.54 -28.51
N LYS A 38 7.15 15.32 -29.71
CA LYS A 38 6.36 15.29 -30.96
C LYS A 38 5.30 14.19 -30.93
N THR A 39 5.67 12.98 -30.52
CA THR A 39 4.75 11.83 -30.40
C THR A 39 3.66 12.08 -29.34
N TYR A 40 4.04 12.64 -28.18
CA TYR A 40 3.09 13.05 -27.15
C TYR A 40 2.08 14.07 -27.68
N ASN A 41 2.54 15.12 -28.36
CA ASN A 41 1.66 16.18 -28.87
C ASN A 41 0.67 15.65 -29.92
N LYS A 42 1.07 14.71 -30.77
CA LYS A 42 0.16 14.03 -31.70
C LYS A 42 -0.88 13.19 -30.94
N ALA A 43 -0.43 12.39 -29.98
CA ALA A 43 -1.32 11.57 -29.16
C ALA A 43 -2.32 12.40 -28.34
N ALA A 44 -1.88 13.52 -27.76
CA ALA A 44 -2.73 14.43 -27.00
C ALA A 44 -3.81 15.05 -27.88
N ARG A 45 -3.49 15.45 -29.12
CA ARG A 45 -4.50 15.93 -30.07
C ARG A 45 -5.53 14.86 -30.41
N MET A 46 -5.10 13.63 -30.64
CA MET A 46 -6.00 12.50 -30.90
C MET A 46 -6.93 12.23 -29.72
N VAL A 47 -6.42 12.28 -28.49
CA VAL A 47 -7.24 12.09 -27.28
C VAL A 47 -8.29 13.19 -27.13
N MET A 48 -7.93 14.44 -27.44
CA MET A 48 -8.79 15.61 -27.30
C MET A 48 -9.72 15.84 -28.51
N GLY A 49 -9.47 15.21 -29.66
CA GLY A 49 -10.16 15.54 -30.92
C GLY A 49 -9.83 16.95 -31.43
N SER A 50 -8.68 17.51 -31.04
CA SER A 50 -8.35 18.92 -31.25
C SER A 50 -7.62 19.17 -32.57
N LEU A 51 -7.78 20.36 -33.15
CA LEU A 51 -7.13 20.78 -34.39
C LEU A 51 -5.59 20.79 -34.28
N LYS A 52 -4.91 20.70 -35.43
CA LYS A 52 -3.44 20.78 -35.50
C LYS A 52 -2.89 22.09 -34.92
N SER A 53 -3.62 23.20 -35.11
CA SER A 53 -3.31 24.54 -34.60
C SER A 53 -3.46 24.71 -33.09
N THR A 54 -4.07 23.75 -32.39
CA THR A 54 -4.29 23.84 -30.94
C THR A 54 -2.96 24.03 -30.20
N PRO A 55 -2.81 25.08 -29.36
CA PRO A 55 -1.59 25.32 -28.62
C PRO A 55 -1.22 24.17 -27.67
N ILE A 56 0.08 23.86 -27.57
CA ILE A 56 0.60 22.71 -26.82
C ILE A 56 0.24 22.78 -25.32
N ILE A 57 0.14 23.98 -24.76
CA ILE A 57 -0.17 24.18 -23.34
C ILE A 57 -1.54 23.57 -22.97
N PHE A 58 -2.55 23.75 -23.82
CA PHE A 58 -3.89 23.17 -23.62
C PHE A 58 -3.86 21.65 -23.77
N LEU A 59 -3.09 21.14 -24.74
CA LEU A 59 -2.92 19.68 -24.91
C LEU A 59 -2.30 19.03 -23.68
N LYS A 60 -1.29 19.66 -23.07
CA LYS A 60 -0.61 19.15 -21.86
C LYS A 60 -1.54 19.18 -20.64
N ARG A 61 -2.36 20.23 -20.49
CA ARG A 61 -3.33 20.36 -19.40
C ARG A 61 -4.49 19.37 -19.52
N ASP A 62 -5.12 19.31 -20.70
CA ASP A 62 -6.47 18.74 -20.82
C ASP A 62 -6.47 17.27 -21.27
N SER A 63 -5.43 16.81 -21.98
CA SER A 63 -5.35 15.40 -22.45
C SER A 63 -5.24 14.38 -21.30
N LYS A 64 -4.84 14.82 -20.10
CA LYS A 64 -4.59 13.97 -18.93
C LYS A 64 -3.62 12.81 -19.24
N LEU A 65 -2.77 12.97 -20.25
CA LEU A 65 -1.67 12.07 -20.57
C LEU A 65 -0.44 12.46 -19.74
N LYS A 66 0.38 11.48 -19.39
CA LYS A 66 1.70 11.74 -18.81
C LYS A 66 2.70 11.82 -19.95
N SER A 67 3.74 12.64 -19.83
CA SER A 67 4.80 12.62 -20.84
C SER A 67 5.38 11.21 -20.98
N ILE A 68 5.81 10.88 -22.20
CA ILE A 68 6.38 9.56 -22.51
C ILE A 68 7.63 9.32 -21.64
N LEU A 69 8.46 10.36 -21.46
CA LEU A 69 9.64 10.31 -20.61
C LEU A 69 9.28 10.06 -19.12
N ALA A 70 8.29 10.77 -18.56
CA ALA A 70 7.85 10.51 -17.19
C ALA A 70 7.30 9.09 -17.03
N THR A 71 6.58 8.59 -18.04
CA THR A 71 6.09 7.21 -18.06
C THR A 71 7.24 6.20 -18.08
N HIS A 72 8.30 6.44 -18.87
CA HIS A 72 9.51 5.65 -18.86
C HIS A 72 10.16 5.60 -17.47
N ILE A 73 10.43 6.77 -16.87
CA ILE A 73 11.06 6.88 -15.54
C ILE A 73 10.27 6.08 -14.51
N ILE A 74 8.94 6.27 -14.46
CA ILE A 74 8.06 5.54 -13.54
C ILE A 74 8.11 4.02 -13.79
N ARG A 75 8.12 3.57 -15.05
CA ARG A 75 8.18 2.13 -15.39
C ARG A 75 9.50 1.50 -14.98
N VAL A 76 10.63 2.16 -15.26
CA VAL A 76 11.97 1.69 -14.88
C VAL A 76 12.12 1.64 -13.37
N HIS A 77 11.75 2.72 -12.66
CA HIS A 77 11.74 2.74 -11.19
C HIS A 77 10.91 1.59 -10.61
N ASN A 78 9.68 1.38 -11.11
CA ASN A 78 8.82 0.32 -10.60
C ASN A 78 9.35 -1.09 -10.89
N MET A 79 10.03 -1.27 -12.02
CA MET A 79 10.63 -2.56 -12.38
C MET A 79 11.80 -2.87 -11.44
N ILE A 80 12.70 -1.91 -11.23
CA ILE A 80 13.85 -2.07 -10.32
C ILE A 80 13.36 -2.28 -8.88
N LEU A 81 12.38 -1.48 -8.42
CA LEU A 81 11.76 -1.67 -7.11
C LEU A 81 11.13 -3.06 -6.95
N ARG A 82 10.49 -3.60 -7.99
CA ARG A 82 9.93 -4.96 -7.96
C ARG A 82 11.02 -6.05 -7.87
N LEU A 83 12.19 -5.82 -8.45
CA LEU A 83 13.33 -6.72 -8.32
C LEU A 83 13.98 -6.60 -6.93
N ALA A 84 14.03 -5.38 -6.37
CA ALA A 84 14.53 -5.15 -5.01
C ALA A 84 13.71 -5.88 -3.93
N THR A 85 12.39 -6.07 -4.14
CA THR A 85 11.53 -6.82 -3.22
C THR A 85 11.66 -8.35 -3.33
N LYS A 86 12.54 -8.89 -4.16
CA LYS A 86 12.73 -10.35 -4.29
C LYS A 86 13.62 -10.89 -3.16
N GLU A 87 13.65 -12.21 -3.04
CA GLU A 87 14.59 -12.93 -2.17
C GLU A 87 16.04 -12.60 -2.55
N GLU A 88 16.94 -12.65 -1.57
CA GLU A 88 18.36 -12.26 -1.74
C GLU A 88 19.11 -13.15 -2.74
N THR A 89 18.71 -14.42 -2.83
CA THR A 89 19.26 -15.40 -3.78
C THR A 89 18.80 -15.19 -5.22
N HIS A 90 17.85 -14.27 -5.47
CA HIS A 90 17.30 -14.07 -6.81
C HIS A 90 18.33 -13.39 -7.74
N PRO A 91 18.79 -14.05 -8.83
CA PRO A 91 19.93 -13.56 -9.63
C PRO A 91 19.69 -12.17 -10.23
N ALA A 92 18.46 -11.86 -10.65
CA ALA A 92 18.12 -10.53 -11.15
C ALA A 92 18.13 -9.44 -10.05
N LYS A 93 17.84 -9.74 -8.78
CA LYS A 93 17.97 -8.78 -7.67
C LYS A 93 19.45 -8.47 -7.48
N THR A 94 20.26 -9.50 -7.30
CA THR A 94 21.72 -9.38 -7.13
C THR A 94 22.34 -8.57 -8.25
N ARG A 95 22.07 -8.91 -9.52
CA ARG A 95 22.63 -8.20 -10.68
C ARG A 95 22.22 -6.73 -10.72
N VAL A 96 20.93 -6.43 -10.50
CA VAL A 96 20.43 -5.05 -10.60
C VAL A 96 20.92 -4.19 -9.46
N LEU A 97 20.92 -4.69 -8.22
CA LEU A 97 21.41 -3.94 -7.07
C LEU A 97 22.93 -3.71 -7.15
N ARG A 98 23.68 -4.71 -7.62
CA ARG A 98 25.12 -4.57 -7.91
C ARG A 98 25.38 -3.38 -8.83
N GLU A 99 24.76 -3.37 -9.99
CA GLU A 99 24.92 -2.30 -10.99
C GLU A 99 24.33 -0.94 -10.57
N LEU A 100 23.43 -0.94 -9.59
CA LEU A 100 22.80 0.29 -9.08
C LEU A 100 23.64 0.97 -7.99
N TYR A 101 24.44 0.20 -7.24
CA TYR A 101 25.17 0.70 -6.08
C TYR A 101 26.68 0.67 -6.21
N GLU A 102 27.24 -0.27 -6.97
CA GLU A 102 28.68 -0.34 -7.20
C GLU A 102 29.13 0.68 -8.24
N GLU A 103 30.43 0.88 -8.30
CA GLU A 103 31.07 1.72 -9.30
C GLU A 103 31.00 1.08 -10.69
N ALA A 104 31.00 1.94 -11.70
CA ALA A 104 30.97 1.49 -13.08
C ALA A 104 32.28 0.77 -13.44
N SER A 105 32.16 -0.37 -14.12
CA SER A 105 33.30 -0.98 -14.82
C SER A 105 33.71 -0.15 -16.04
N SER A 106 34.83 -0.51 -16.68
CA SER A 106 35.31 0.12 -17.92
C SER A 106 34.26 0.15 -19.05
N TYR A 107 33.30 -0.79 -19.01
CA TYR A 107 32.17 -0.85 -19.95
C TYR A 107 30.85 -0.76 -19.18
N PRO A 108 30.38 0.46 -18.84
CA PRO A 108 29.19 0.64 -18.02
C PRO A 108 27.94 0.12 -18.72
N SER A 109 27.16 -0.69 -17.98
CA SER A 109 25.88 -1.23 -18.44
C SER A 109 24.82 -0.15 -18.63
N SER A 110 23.70 -0.51 -19.24
CA SER A 110 22.54 0.38 -19.32
C SER A 110 22.01 0.80 -17.94
N ILE A 111 22.19 -0.01 -16.89
CA ILE A 111 21.78 0.33 -15.51
C ILE A 111 22.63 1.48 -14.97
N HIS A 112 23.95 1.45 -15.20
CA HIS A 112 24.86 2.54 -14.85
C HIS A 112 24.50 3.83 -15.58
N LYS A 113 24.02 3.73 -16.82
CA LYS A 113 23.65 4.88 -17.66
C LYS A 113 22.18 5.30 -17.54
N LEU A 114 21.44 4.77 -16.55
CA LEU A 114 20.02 5.11 -16.39
C LEU A 114 19.81 6.59 -16.07
N ILE A 115 18.75 7.12 -16.65
CA ILE A 115 18.25 8.45 -16.30
C ILE A 115 17.82 8.41 -14.83
N ASN A 116 18.33 9.33 -14.02
CA ASN A 116 18.06 9.45 -12.59
C ASN A 116 18.48 8.20 -11.77
N ARG A 117 19.60 7.53 -12.13
CA ARG A 117 20.14 6.38 -11.41
C ARG A 117 20.21 6.61 -9.89
N GLU A 118 20.79 7.72 -9.45
CA GLU A 118 20.90 8.06 -8.02
C GLU A 118 19.54 8.13 -7.32
N ARG A 119 18.54 8.71 -7.97
CA ARG A 119 17.18 8.76 -7.44
C ARG A 119 16.55 7.36 -7.39
N ILE A 120 16.87 6.46 -8.32
CA ILE A 120 16.45 5.06 -8.23
C ILE A 120 17.09 4.43 -6.99
N ALA A 121 18.42 4.54 -6.85
CA ALA A 121 19.19 4.01 -5.73
C ALA A 121 18.67 4.49 -4.37
N ASN A 122 18.39 5.79 -4.23
CA ASN A 122 17.88 6.38 -3.00
C ASN A 122 16.45 5.94 -2.66
N ASN A 123 15.62 5.58 -3.64
CA ASN A 123 14.27 5.06 -3.38
C ASN A 123 14.25 3.56 -3.09
N THR A 124 15.34 2.84 -3.38
CA THR A 124 15.51 1.42 -3.08
C THR A 124 16.37 1.17 -1.84
N ARG A 125 16.76 2.24 -1.13
CA ARG A 125 17.41 2.19 0.19
C ARG A 125 16.62 3.00 1.23
N PRO A 126 16.46 2.51 2.48
CA PRO A 126 16.82 1.16 2.93
C PRO A 126 16.07 0.07 2.14
N GLU A 127 16.56 -1.17 2.18
CA GLU A 127 15.98 -2.24 1.36
C GLU A 127 14.47 -2.38 1.61
N PRO A 128 13.65 -2.44 0.54
CA PRO A 128 12.22 -2.56 0.68
C PRO A 128 11.82 -3.95 1.20
N GLU A 129 10.54 -4.08 1.56
CA GLU A 129 9.94 -5.35 1.95
C GLU A 129 10.26 -6.50 0.98
N LEU A 130 10.43 -7.71 1.53
CA LEU A 130 10.50 -8.93 0.76
C LEU A 130 9.09 -9.41 0.40
N ILE A 131 8.90 -9.72 -0.89
CA ILE A 131 7.65 -10.26 -1.45
C ILE A 131 7.98 -11.51 -2.25
N ASN A 132 7.77 -12.66 -1.62
CA ASN A 132 7.80 -13.96 -2.26
C ASN A 132 6.59 -14.08 -3.22
N PRO A 133 6.81 -14.37 -4.52
CA PRO A 133 5.72 -14.56 -5.49
C PRO A 133 4.86 -15.80 -5.23
N PHE A 134 5.35 -16.78 -4.46
CA PHE A 134 4.65 -18.01 -4.12
C PHE A 134 4.66 -18.21 -2.59
N PRO A 135 3.96 -17.33 -1.83
CA PRO A 135 4.09 -17.29 -0.38
C PRO A 135 3.43 -18.47 0.34
N THR A 136 2.48 -19.15 -0.32
CA THR A 136 1.70 -20.24 0.26
C THR A 136 1.42 -21.33 -0.77
N LYS A 137 1.17 -22.55 -0.29
CA LYS A 137 0.68 -23.66 -1.10
C LYS A 137 -0.73 -23.34 -1.64
N PRO A 138 -1.10 -23.81 -2.84
CA PRO A 138 -2.41 -23.54 -3.44
C PRO A 138 -3.62 -24.03 -2.62
N TRP A 139 -3.49 -25.16 -1.91
CA TRP A 139 -4.56 -25.78 -1.11
C TRP A 139 -4.61 -25.30 0.35
N ARG A 140 -4.06 -24.11 0.63
CA ARG A 140 -4.08 -23.55 1.99
C ARG A 140 -5.52 -23.25 2.44
N LYS A 141 -5.82 -23.50 3.72
CA LYS A 141 -7.10 -23.10 4.34
C LYS A 141 -7.29 -21.58 4.26
N ILE A 142 -8.45 -21.17 3.75
CA ILE A 142 -8.91 -19.79 3.71
C ILE A 142 -9.89 -19.57 4.87
N LEU A 143 -9.76 -18.44 5.57
CA LEU A 143 -10.66 -18.09 6.67
C LEU A 143 -11.91 -17.39 6.12
N SER A 144 -13.07 -17.67 6.70
CA SER A 144 -14.29 -16.92 6.40
C SER A 144 -14.28 -15.58 7.13
N ILE A 145 -14.91 -14.56 6.52
CA ILE A 145 -15.08 -13.24 7.11
C ILE A 145 -16.58 -12.92 7.13
N LYS A 146 -17.11 -12.59 8.30
CA LYS A 146 -18.51 -12.17 8.48
C LYS A 146 -18.71 -10.75 7.94
N ASN A 147 -19.93 -10.48 7.46
CA ASN A 147 -20.36 -9.20 6.89
C ASN A 147 -19.67 -8.78 5.58
N MET A 148 -18.88 -9.67 4.95
CA MET A 148 -18.31 -9.35 3.64
C MET A 148 -19.39 -9.29 2.56
N GLY A 149 -19.56 -8.13 1.95
CA GLY A 149 -20.57 -7.89 0.91
C GLY A 149 -21.89 -7.31 1.42
N ALA A 150 -22.07 -7.21 2.74
CA ALA A 150 -23.20 -6.51 3.36
C ALA A 150 -23.11 -4.99 3.14
N THR A 151 -24.25 -4.31 3.25
CA THR A 151 -24.29 -2.84 3.33
C THR A 151 -23.71 -2.34 4.65
N LYS A 152 -23.41 -1.03 4.74
CA LYS A 152 -22.84 -0.44 5.96
C LYS A 152 -23.83 -0.58 7.13
N GLU A 153 -25.11 -0.36 6.86
CA GLU A 153 -26.21 -0.42 7.81
C GLU A 153 -26.47 -1.86 8.30
N GLU A 154 -26.44 -2.83 7.40
CA GLU A 154 -26.56 -4.26 7.75
C GLU A 154 -25.40 -4.74 8.64
N ALA A 155 -24.17 -4.38 8.26
CA ALA A 155 -22.99 -4.73 9.04
C ALA A 155 -23.00 -4.07 10.41
N GLU A 156 -23.44 -2.81 10.51
CA GLU A 156 -23.61 -2.10 11.78
C GLU A 156 -24.61 -2.80 12.68
N LYS A 157 -25.80 -3.14 12.14
CA LYS A 157 -26.83 -3.87 12.90
C LYS A 157 -26.32 -5.23 13.38
N SER A 158 -25.62 -5.97 12.52
CA SER A 158 -25.02 -7.26 12.86
C SER A 158 -23.99 -7.12 14.00
N VAL A 159 -23.10 -6.13 13.95
CA VAL A 159 -22.11 -5.91 15.01
C VAL A 159 -22.76 -5.45 16.31
N LYS A 160 -23.77 -4.57 16.26
CA LYS A 160 -24.53 -4.16 17.45
C LYS A 160 -25.23 -5.35 18.11
N GLN A 161 -25.85 -6.23 17.32
CA GLN A 161 -26.43 -7.48 17.82
C GLN A 161 -25.38 -8.39 18.44
N LEU A 162 -24.22 -8.55 17.80
CA LEU A 162 -23.10 -9.33 18.34
C LEU A 162 -22.61 -8.77 19.68
N VAL A 163 -22.50 -7.46 19.82
CA VAL A 163 -22.10 -6.81 21.08
C VAL A 163 -23.14 -7.04 22.17
N SER A 164 -24.43 -6.88 21.88
CA SER A 164 -25.51 -7.01 22.86
C SER A 164 -25.76 -8.46 23.30
N ASN A 165 -25.63 -9.42 22.38
CA ASN A 165 -25.99 -10.82 22.64
C ASN A 165 -24.81 -11.69 23.10
N ARG A 166 -23.61 -11.12 23.25
CA ARG A 166 -22.40 -11.88 23.60
C ARG A 166 -22.55 -12.58 24.96
N ASN A 167 -21.97 -13.77 25.07
CA ASN A 167 -21.79 -14.44 26.36
C ASN A 167 -20.58 -13.86 27.11
N SER A 168 -20.58 -13.95 28.45
CA SER A 168 -19.45 -13.68 29.35
C SER A 168 -18.13 -14.36 28.97
N GLN A 169 -18.19 -15.53 28.32
CA GLN A 169 -17.01 -16.28 27.90
C GLN A 169 -16.45 -15.81 26.56
N GLU A 170 -17.23 -15.08 25.75
CA GLU A 170 -16.84 -14.61 24.43
C GLU A 170 -15.98 -13.35 24.51
N LEU A 171 -15.12 -13.17 23.51
CA LEU A 171 -14.25 -12.00 23.43
C LEU A 171 -14.42 -11.29 22.10
N LEU A 172 -14.78 -10.01 22.16
CA LEU A 172 -14.82 -9.14 20.99
C LEU A 172 -13.57 -8.27 21.00
N ILE A 173 -12.79 -8.31 19.93
CA ILE A 173 -11.59 -7.49 19.79
C ILE A 173 -11.75 -6.56 18.61
N PHE A 174 -11.85 -5.27 18.91
CA PHE A 174 -11.87 -4.21 17.91
C PHE A 174 -10.44 -3.79 17.57
N THR A 175 -10.15 -3.62 16.29
CA THR A 175 -8.82 -3.22 15.81
C THR A 175 -8.93 -2.06 14.85
N ASP A 176 -7.95 -1.17 14.91
CA ASP A 176 -7.79 -0.12 13.92
C ASP A 176 -6.30 0.16 13.67
N GLY A 177 -5.99 0.71 12.50
CA GLY A 177 -4.68 1.20 12.13
C GLY A 177 -4.75 2.39 11.20
N LEU A 178 -3.98 3.43 11.51
CA LEU A 178 -4.03 4.68 10.77
C LEU A 178 -2.67 5.33 10.51
N ASP A 179 -2.65 6.23 9.53
CA ASP A 179 -1.52 7.08 9.12
C ASP A 179 -1.89 8.54 9.32
N ILE A 180 -1.30 9.19 10.34
CA ILE A 180 -1.41 10.65 10.51
C ILE A 180 -0.23 11.29 9.77
N PRO A 181 -0.48 12.17 8.79
CA PRO A 181 0.57 12.94 8.15
C PRO A 181 1.49 13.61 9.18
N ASP A 182 2.79 13.54 8.94
CA ASP A 182 3.88 14.13 9.73
C ASP A 182 4.09 13.56 11.15
N LYS A 183 3.06 13.03 11.82
CA LYS A 183 3.20 12.39 13.15
C LYS A 183 3.63 10.93 13.05
N GLY A 184 3.04 10.18 12.12
CA GLY A 184 3.33 8.77 11.91
C GLY A 184 2.10 7.88 12.03
N LYS A 185 2.34 6.59 12.24
CA LYS A 185 1.32 5.56 12.18
C LYS A 185 1.07 4.96 13.54
N GLY A 186 -0.19 4.64 13.79
CA GLY A 186 -0.63 4.00 15.01
C GLY A 186 -1.51 2.81 14.69
N ALA A 187 -1.45 1.79 15.53
CA ALA A 187 -2.34 0.66 15.49
C ALA A 187 -2.80 0.33 16.90
N ALA A 188 -4.03 -0.16 17.04
CA ALA A 188 -4.61 -0.53 18.31
C ALA A 188 -5.45 -1.80 18.20
N ALA A 189 -5.54 -2.52 19.31
CA ALA A 189 -6.51 -3.59 19.52
C ALA A 189 -7.09 -3.46 20.93
N ILE A 190 -8.41 -3.60 21.05
CA ILE A 190 -9.16 -3.44 22.30
C ILE A 190 -10.06 -4.65 22.50
N ALA A 191 -9.89 -5.33 23.63
CA ALA A 191 -10.71 -6.47 24.01
C ALA A 191 -11.90 -6.02 24.88
N VAL A 192 -13.11 -6.33 24.45
CA VAL A 192 -14.38 -6.05 25.13
C VAL A 192 -15.00 -7.38 25.58
N PRO A 193 -15.47 -7.50 26.84
CA PRO A 193 -15.63 -6.43 27.83
C PRO A 193 -14.41 -6.16 28.73
N LEU A 194 -13.31 -6.89 28.57
CA LEU A 194 -12.17 -6.86 29.50
C LEU A 194 -11.48 -5.48 29.63
N GLY A 195 -11.70 -4.58 28.67
CA GLY A 195 -11.07 -3.26 28.64
C GLY A 195 -9.56 -3.32 28.37
N LEU A 196 -9.02 -4.47 27.95
CA LEU A 196 -7.60 -4.62 27.66
C LEU A 196 -7.27 -3.94 26.33
N ILE A 197 -6.24 -3.10 26.35
CA ILE A 197 -5.80 -2.33 25.18
C ILE A 197 -4.33 -2.65 24.90
N ILE A 198 -4.01 -2.94 23.65
CA ILE A 198 -2.63 -2.94 23.16
C ILE A 198 -2.55 -1.98 22.00
N THR A 199 -1.57 -1.07 22.05
CA THR A 199 -1.28 -0.13 20.97
C THR A 199 0.13 -0.32 20.43
N ARG A 200 0.37 0.21 19.23
CA ARG A 200 1.70 0.28 18.65
C ARG A 200 1.90 1.52 17.81
N HIS A 201 3.02 2.20 18.05
CA HIS A 201 3.54 3.24 17.17
C HIS A 201 4.41 2.61 16.07
N ILE A 202 4.15 2.98 14.82
CA ILE A 202 4.91 2.61 13.63
C ILE A 202 5.54 3.90 13.10
N THR A 203 6.87 3.92 13.05
CA THR A 203 7.62 5.14 12.75
C THR A 203 7.31 5.71 11.36
N ASN A 204 7.23 7.03 11.27
CA ASN A 204 7.07 7.79 10.03
C ASN A 204 8.34 7.85 9.17
N THR A 205 9.51 7.51 9.73
CA THR A 205 10.81 7.57 9.02
C THR A 205 10.91 6.54 7.90
N ILE A 206 10.05 5.53 7.92
CA ILE A 206 10.02 4.47 6.93
C ILE A 206 8.76 4.62 6.06
N PRO A 207 8.87 4.58 4.72
CA PRO A 207 7.71 4.62 3.83
C PRO A 207 6.75 3.47 4.08
N THR A 208 5.62 3.75 4.72
CA THR A 208 4.60 2.76 5.11
C THR A 208 3.20 3.27 4.73
N THR A 209 2.22 2.37 4.67
CA THR A 209 0.83 2.63 4.27
C THR A 209 -0.16 2.48 5.42
N ASN A 210 -1.36 3.07 5.30
CA ASN A 210 -2.48 2.83 6.23
C ASN A 210 -2.76 1.33 6.36
N PHE A 211 -2.80 0.65 5.22
CA PHE A 211 -3.01 -0.79 5.12
C PHE A 211 -2.06 -1.62 5.98
N GLU A 212 -0.78 -1.24 6.10
CA GLU A 212 0.16 -1.94 6.98
C GLU A 212 -0.11 -1.68 8.47
N ALA A 213 -0.56 -0.48 8.84
CA ALA A 213 -0.97 -0.19 10.22
C ALA A 213 -2.18 -1.05 10.64
N GLU A 214 -3.13 -1.24 9.74
CA GLU A 214 -4.33 -2.06 9.92
C GLU A 214 -3.97 -3.53 10.14
N LEU A 215 -3.04 -4.07 9.34
CA LEU A 215 -2.49 -5.41 9.54
C LEU A 215 -1.77 -5.55 10.89
N VAL A 216 -1.10 -4.49 11.37
CA VAL A 216 -0.53 -4.47 12.71
C VAL A 216 -1.64 -4.50 13.77
N GLY A 217 -2.74 -3.76 13.60
CA GLY A 217 -3.91 -3.81 14.49
C GLY A 217 -4.45 -5.23 14.67
N ILE A 218 -4.67 -5.96 13.57
CA ILE A 218 -5.10 -7.37 13.59
C ILE A 218 -4.05 -8.26 14.30
N LYS A 219 -2.75 -8.02 14.07
CA LYS A 219 -1.69 -8.73 14.78
C LYS A 219 -1.70 -8.47 16.29
N LEU A 220 -2.04 -7.25 16.73
CA LEU A 220 -2.21 -6.92 18.14
C LEU A 220 -3.42 -7.63 18.75
N ALA A 221 -4.51 -7.80 18.00
CA ALA A 221 -5.66 -8.60 18.45
C ALA A 221 -5.24 -10.04 18.74
N ILE A 222 -4.51 -10.70 17.84
CA ILE A 222 -3.97 -12.06 18.06
C ILE A 222 -3.13 -12.13 19.35
N LYS A 223 -2.33 -11.09 19.64
CA LYS A 223 -1.54 -11.02 20.86
C LYS A 223 -2.42 -10.95 22.11
N LEU A 224 -3.49 -10.15 22.07
CA LEU A 224 -4.49 -10.08 23.15
C LEU A 224 -5.18 -11.43 23.35
N ILE A 225 -5.62 -12.09 22.27
CA ILE A 225 -6.27 -13.41 22.33
C ILE A 225 -5.36 -14.41 23.02
N ARG A 226 -4.10 -14.50 22.61
CA ARG A 226 -3.16 -15.46 23.19
C ARG A 226 -2.93 -15.20 24.67
N ARG A 227 -2.72 -13.93 25.04
CA ARG A 227 -2.56 -13.54 26.45
C ARG A 227 -3.76 -13.98 27.29
N GLU A 228 -4.97 -13.72 26.82
CA GLU A 228 -6.20 -14.07 27.52
C GLU A 228 -6.41 -15.59 27.56
N LEU A 229 -6.14 -16.29 26.47
CA LEU A 229 -6.24 -17.74 26.39
C LEU A 229 -5.31 -18.43 27.41
N TYR A 230 -4.06 -17.97 27.53
CA TYR A 230 -3.14 -18.49 28.55
C TYR A 230 -3.62 -18.16 29.97
N ALA A 231 -4.02 -16.91 30.23
CA ALA A 231 -4.47 -16.49 31.56
C ALA A 231 -5.71 -17.27 32.05
N ARG A 232 -6.66 -17.57 31.16
CA ARG A 232 -7.84 -18.39 31.49
C ARG A 232 -7.48 -19.85 31.70
N ARG A 233 -6.61 -20.41 30.85
CA ARG A 233 -6.14 -21.79 30.98
C ARG A 233 -5.47 -22.03 32.34
N ASP A 234 -4.64 -21.11 32.80
CA ASP A 234 -3.97 -21.21 34.12
C ASP A 234 -4.97 -21.19 35.29
N LYS A 235 -6.13 -20.56 35.10
CA LYS A 235 -7.23 -20.53 36.08
C LYS A 235 -8.23 -21.69 35.91
N GLY A 236 -8.05 -22.56 34.93
CA GLY A 236 -9.04 -23.60 34.59
C GLY A 236 -10.32 -23.07 33.94
N GLU A 237 -10.32 -21.82 33.48
CA GLU A 237 -11.46 -21.17 32.83
C GLU A 237 -11.47 -21.46 31.32
N LYS A 238 -12.67 -21.62 30.75
CA LYS A 238 -12.82 -21.78 29.30
C LYS A 238 -12.96 -20.41 28.61
N MET A 239 -12.34 -20.30 27.44
CA MET A 239 -12.57 -19.19 26.52
C MET A 239 -13.62 -19.60 25.50
N GLY A 240 -14.64 -18.76 25.32
CA GLY A 240 -15.66 -18.95 24.28
C GLY A 240 -15.14 -18.55 22.91
N GLU A 241 -16.06 -18.25 21.99
CA GLU A 241 -15.70 -17.76 20.67
C GLU A 241 -15.11 -16.34 20.72
N VAL A 242 -14.25 -16.05 19.74
CA VAL A 242 -13.55 -14.78 19.62
C VAL A 242 -13.88 -14.14 18.28
N HIS A 243 -14.21 -12.86 18.29
CA HIS A 243 -14.45 -12.09 17.08
C HIS A 243 -13.41 -10.98 16.98
N ILE A 244 -12.68 -10.94 15.85
CA ILE A 244 -11.78 -9.84 15.51
C ILE A 244 -12.55 -8.92 14.55
N LEU A 245 -12.84 -7.71 15.01
CA LEU A 245 -13.60 -6.70 14.30
C LEU A 245 -12.66 -5.63 13.75
N CYS A 246 -12.68 -5.44 12.43
CA CYS A 246 -11.86 -4.46 11.72
C CYS A 246 -12.69 -3.80 10.63
N ASP A 247 -12.51 -2.51 10.40
CA ASP A 247 -13.21 -1.75 9.38
C ASP A 247 -12.54 -1.81 8.00
N ASN A 248 -11.27 -2.19 7.97
CA ASN A 248 -10.51 -2.36 6.75
C ASN A 248 -10.75 -3.72 6.08
N GLN A 249 -11.74 -3.76 5.18
CA GLN A 249 -12.03 -4.95 4.39
C GLN A 249 -10.82 -5.50 3.62
N ALA A 250 -9.90 -4.64 3.15
CA ALA A 250 -8.73 -5.10 2.42
C ALA A 250 -7.76 -5.85 3.34
N ALA A 251 -7.55 -5.36 4.58
CA ALA A 251 -6.72 -6.02 5.58
C ALA A 251 -7.33 -7.37 5.98
N LEU A 252 -8.63 -7.42 6.26
CA LEU A 252 -9.37 -8.65 6.56
C LEU A 252 -9.26 -9.68 5.43
N ARG A 253 -9.56 -9.29 4.19
CA ARG A 253 -9.41 -10.17 3.01
C ARG A 253 -7.99 -10.72 2.90
N LYS A 254 -6.98 -9.89 3.15
CA LYS A 254 -5.57 -10.30 2.98
C LYS A 254 -5.08 -11.25 4.08
N VAL A 255 -5.53 -11.10 5.34
CA VAL A 255 -5.18 -12.06 6.39
C VAL A 255 -5.98 -13.36 6.28
N ALA A 256 -7.21 -13.29 5.77
CA ALA A 256 -8.06 -14.45 5.55
C ALA A 256 -7.59 -15.31 4.38
N ASP A 257 -7.18 -14.66 3.28
CA ASP A 257 -6.63 -15.28 2.08
C ASP A 257 -5.28 -14.65 1.70
N PRO A 258 -4.16 -15.21 2.20
CA PRO A 258 -2.82 -14.71 1.90
C PRO A 258 -2.23 -15.26 0.58
N THR A 259 -3.02 -15.94 -0.26
CA THR A 259 -2.51 -16.65 -1.47
C THR A 259 -1.93 -15.71 -2.51
N ASN A 260 -2.56 -14.55 -2.73
CA ASN A 260 -2.10 -13.57 -3.70
C ASN A 260 -1.01 -12.65 -3.12
N PRO A 261 0.25 -12.74 -3.59
CA PRO A 261 1.37 -11.96 -3.06
C PRO A 261 1.20 -10.46 -3.30
N SER A 262 1.37 -9.67 -2.25
CA SER A 262 1.30 -8.21 -2.32
C SER A 262 2.15 -7.54 -1.25
N THR A 263 2.18 -6.21 -1.28
CA THR A 263 2.72 -5.38 -0.20
C THR A 263 2.09 -5.75 1.16
N GLY A 264 2.89 -5.68 2.21
CA GLY A 264 2.54 -6.05 3.59
C GLY A 264 2.72 -7.55 3.88
N GLN A 265 3.40 -8.32 3.00
CA GLN A 265 3.51 -9.79 3.13
C GLN A 265 4.11 -10.25 4.46
N HIS A 266 5.15 -9.55 4.91
CA HIS A 266 5.78 -9.78 6.20
C HIS A 266 4.83 -9.56 7.41
N LEU A 267 3.68 -8.90 7.21
CA LEU A 267 2.64 -8.73 8.23
C LEU A 267 1.51 -9.74 8.04
N TYR A 268 0.87 -9.76 6.87
CA TYR A 268 -0.37 -10.54 6.70
C TYR A 268 -0.12 -12.05 6.71
N LEU A 269 1.02 -12.53 6.20
CA LEU A 269 1.31 -13.96 6.10
C LEU A 269 1.49 -14.60 7.50
N PRO A 270 2.38 -14.09 8.39
CA PRO A 270 2.48 -14.61 9.75
C PRO A 270 1.20 -14.38 10.57
N THR A 271 0.49 -13.26 10.37
CA THR A 271 -0.82 -13.03 11.01
C THR A 271 -1.83 -14.09 10.59
N SER A 272 -1.92 -14.42 9.30
CA SER A 272 -2.77 -15.50 8.79
C SER A 272 -2.40 -16.86 9.38
N ASN A 273 -1.10 -17.20 9.45
CA ASN A 273 -0.63 -18.43 10.09
C ASN A 273 -1.09 -18.53 11.54
N HIS A 274 -0.93 -17.45 12.32
CA HIS A 274 -1.37 -17.41 13.71
C HIS A 274 -2.89 -17.53 13.86
N LEU A 275 -3.70 -16.92 12.98
CA LEU A 275 -5.15 -17.08 13.00
C LEU A 275 -5.57 -18.52 12.73
N ILE A 276 -4.94 -19.19 11.77
CA ILE A 276 -5.21 -20.60 11.48
C ILE A 276 -4.86 -21.46 12.70
N SER A 277 -3.69 -21.26 13.30
CA SER A 277 -3.30 -21.98 14.53
C SER A 277 -4.24 -21.71 15.70
N LEU A 278 -4.68 -20.46 15.89
CA LEU A 278 -5.66 -20.11 16.91
C LEU A 278 -7.02 -20.78 16.65
N SER A 279 -7.45 -20.86 15.39
CA SER A 279 -8.71 -21.51 14.99
C SER A 279 -8.75 -23.01 15.26
N GLN A 280 -7.61 -23.63 15.55
CA GLN A 280 -7.51 -25.03 15.97
C GLN A 280 -7.71 -25.20 17.49
N LEU A 281 -7.57 -24.11 18.26
CA LEU A 281 -7.68 -24.11 19.72
C LEU A 281 -9.04 -23.59 20.19
N ILE A 282 -9.55 -22.54 19.55
CA ILE A 282 -10.81 -21.87 19.88
C ILE A 282 -11.51 -21.38 18.60
N PRO A 283 -12.84 -21.21 18.60
CA PRO A 283 -13.53 -20.57 17.48
C PRO A 283 -13.09 -19.11 17.32
N VAL A 284 -12.50 -18.78 16.17
CA VAL A 284 -12.07 -17.41 15.83
C VAL A 284 -12.80 -16.97 14.56
N HIS A 285 -13.46 -15.82 14.66
CA HIS A 285 -14.20 -15.19 13.58
C HIS A 285 -13.55 -13.86 13.19
N LEU A 286 -13.32 -13.66 11.90
CA LEU A 286 -13.03 -12.36 11.34
C LEU A 286 -14.35 -11.69 10.97
N THR A 287 -14.57 -10.45 11.39
CA THR A 287 -15.83 -9.73 11.16
C THR A 287 -15.53 -8.34 10.63
N TRP A 288 -16.11 -7.97 9.50
CA TRP A 288 -16.07 -6.60 9.05
C TRP A 288 -17.00 -5.72 9.91
N CYS A 289 -16.44 -4.65 10.47
CA CYS A 289 -17.14 -3.68 11.30
C CYS A 289 -17.10 -2.31 10.61
N PRO A 290 -18.23 -1.67 10.28
CA PRO A 290 -18.19 -0.42 9.54
C PRO A 290 -17.62 0.73 10.39
N GLY A 291 -16.62 1.44 9.86
CA GLY A 291 -16.03 2.60 10.52
C GLY A 291 -16.96 3.82 10.60
N HIS A 292 -16.77 4.64 11.63
CA HIS A 292 -17.51 5.88 11.89
C HIS A 292 -19.03 5.66 11.92
N THR A 293 -19.47 4.73 12.75
CA THR A 293 -20.90 4.37 12.97
C THR A 293 -21.31 4.47 14.43
N GLY A 294 -20.42 4.93 15.32
CA GLY A 294 -20.71 5.05 16.74
C GLY A 294 -20.69 3.70 17.48
N ILE A 295 -20.12 2.65 16.89
CA ILE A 295 -19.83 1.41 17.60
C ILE A 295 -18.67 1.68 18.57
N GLU A 296 -18.98 1.75 19.87
CA GLU A 296 -18.06 2.21 20.92
C GLU A 296 -16.69 1.53 20.86
N GLY A 297 -16.65 0.19 20.71
CA GLY A 297 -15.39 -0.55 20.62
C GLY A 297 -14.52 -0.15 19.43
N ASN A 298 -15.14 0.14 18.28
CA ASN A 298 -14.45 0.58 17.06
C ASN A 298 -13.96 2.02 17.19
N GLU A 299 -14.81 2.93 17.67
CA GLU A 299 -14.43 4.34 17.89
C GLU A 299 -13.30 4.45 18.93
N LYS A 300 -13.31 3.59 19.95
CA LYS A 300 -12.23 3.51 20.93
C LYS A 300 -10.94 2.99 20.31
N ALA A 301 -11.00 1.97 19.44
CA ALA A 301 -9.82 1.47 18.73
C ALA A 301 -9.19 2.55 17.84
N ASP A 302 -10.01 3.32 17.12
CA ASP A 302 -9.57 4.48 16.33
C ASP A 302 -8.92 5.56 17.20
N SER A 303 -9.55 5.93 18.32
CA SER A 303 -9.00 6.90 19.25
C SER A 303 -7.63 6.47 19.79
N GLU A 304 -7.49 5.20 20.19
CA GLU A 304 -6.23 4.65 20.70
C GLU A 304 -5.16 4.53 19.61
N ALA A 305 -5.53 4.21 18.37
CA ALA A 305 -4.61 4.24 17.24
C ALA A 305 -4.12 5.67 16.96
N LYS A 306 -5.00 6.69 17.06
CA LYS A 306 -4.63 8.11 16.89
C LYS A 306 -3.64 8.58 17.95
N LYS A 307 -3.88 8.19 19.21
CA LYS A 307 -2.96 8.45 20.32
C LYS A 307 -1.62 7.77 20.07
N ALA A 308 -1.63 6.49 19.68
CA ALA A 308 -0.41 5.73 19.40
C ALA A 308 0.39 6.29 18.22
N ALA A 309 -0.26 6.88 17.22
CA ALA A 309 0.39 7.55 16.10
C ALA A 309 1.10 8.86 16.53
N SER A 310 0.57 9.54 17.54
CA SER A 310 1.08 10.85 18.02
C SER A 310 2.12 10.71 19.12
N THR A 311 2.00 9.68 19.96
CA THR A 311 2.93 9.39 21.03
C THR A 311 3.99 8.45 20.50
N ALA A 312 5.21 8.94 20.26
CA ALA A 312 6.35 8.10 19.95
C ALA A 312 6.65 7.18 21.15
N SER A 313 5.93 6.07 21.26
CA SER A 313 6.15 5.13 22.35
C SER A 313 7.56 4.56 22.24
N THR A 314 8.17 4.25 23.40
CA THR A 314 9.48 3.62 23.50
C THR A 314 9.54 2.26 22.78
N GLN A 315 8.39 1.64 22.47
CA GLN A 315 8.28 0.40 21.71
C GLN A 315 8.02 0.63 20.21
N ARG A 316 8.97 1.24 19.51
CA ARG A 316 8.93 1.41 18.06
C ARG A 316 8.80 0.06 17.36
N HIS A 317 7.76 -0.14 16.54
CA HIS A 317 7.73 -1.26 15.61
C HIS A 317 8.33 -0.82 14.29
N MET A 318 9.56 -1.27 14.02
CA MET A 318 10.17 -1.08 12.71
C MET A 318 9.62 -2.15 11.77
N ILE A 319 9.04 -1.70 10.67
CA ILE A 319 8.64 -2.54 9.54
C ILE A 319 9.41 -2.07 8.30
N PRO A 320 9.74 -2.97 7.37
CA PRO A 320 10.46 -2.59 6.16
C PRO A 320 9.67 -1.58 5.30
N PRO A 321 10.37 -0.79 4.47
CA PRO A 321 9.74 0.10 3.51
C PRO A 321 8.76 -0.61 2.58
N SER A 322 7.55 -0.09 2.54
CA SER A 322 6.45 -0.54 1.72
C SER A 322 6.70 -0.23 0.24
N LYS A 323 6.70 -1.26 -0.60
CA LYS A 323 6.80 -1.09 -2.05
C LYS A 323 5.68 -0.18 -2.57
N ALA A 324 4.47 -0.33 -2.03
CA ALA A 324 3.32 0.48 -2.44
C ALA A 324 3.52 1.97 -2.12
N LYS A 325 4.00 2.31 -0.91
CA LYS A 325 4.26 3.71 -0.54
C LYS A 325 5.39 4.31 -1.36
N ILE A 326 6.49 3.59 -1.57
CA ILE A 326 7.60 4.04 -2.42
C ILE A 326 7.10 4.30 -3.86
N LYS A 327 6.33 3.37 -4.43
CA LYS A 327 5.70 3.54 -5.75
C LYS A 327 4.80 4.78 -5.81
N GLN A 328 4.02 5.03 -4.76
CA GLN A 328 3.15 6.21 -4.68
C GLN A 328 3.97 7.52 -4.63
N GLN A 329 5.06 7.56 -3.85
CA GLN A 329 5.98 8.70 -3.79
C GLN A 329 6.64 8.96 -5.16
N ILE A 330 7.10 7.92 -5.85
CA ILE A 330 7.64 8.02 -7.21
C ILE A 330 6.59 8.59 -8.16
N LEU A 331 5.35 8.12 -8.06
CA LEU A 331 4.25 8.60 -8.89
C LEU A 331 3.98 10.09 -8.66
N ASN A 332 3.89 10.51 -7.40
CA ASN A 332 3.61 11.89 -7.00
C ASN A 332 4.71 12.85 -7.45
N LYS A 333 5.98 12.49 -7.25
CA LYS A 333 7.13 13.30 -7.69
C LYS A 333 7.26 13.43 -9.22
N ASN A 334 6.61 12.56 -9.99
CA ASN A 334 6.61 12.59 -11.47
C ASN A 334 5.22 12.95 -12.05
N LYS A 335 4.34 13.54 -11.25
CA LYS A 335 3.12 14.17 -11.77
C LYS A 335 3.50 15.46 -12.53
N PRO A 336 2.87 15.73 -13.69
CA PRO A 336 3.07 17.01 -14.39
C PRO A 336 2.68 18.19 -13.48
N GLU A 337 3.45 19.29 -13.53
CA GLU A 337 3.36 20.45 -12.63
C GLU A 337 1.96 21.08 -12.58
N HIS A 338 1.23 21.07 -13.70
CA HIS A 338 -0.15 21.57 -13.80
C HIS A 338 -1.20 20.79 -12.98
N PHE A 339 -0.81 19.72 -12.27
CA PHE A 339 -1.64 18.99 -11.32
C PHE A 339 -1.25 19.22 -9.86
N ARG A 340 -0.33 20.15 -9.56
CA ARG A 340 -0.10 20.63 -8.20
C ARG A 340 -1.18 21.67 -7.84
N PRO A 341 -1.85 21.57 -6.68
CA PRO A 341 -2.95 22.47 -6.31
C PRO A 341 -2.60 23.96 -6.26
N GLU A 342 -1.31 24.32 -6.23
CA GLU A 342 -0.85 25.68 -5.94
C GLU A 342 -0.86 26.61 -7.16
N GLU A 343 -0.82 26.11 -8.40
CA GLU A 343 -0.79 26.96 -9.60
C GLU A 343 -2.16 27.22 -10.24
N SER A 344 -3.19 26.42 -9.92
CA SER A 344 -4.55 26.68 -10.39
C SER A 344 -5.11 28.02 -9.90
N LYS A 345 -4.61 28.52 -8.77
CA LYS A 345 -4.93 29.85 -8.24
C LYS A 345 -4.23 30.98 -8.99
N ARG A 346 -3.04 30.77 -9.58
CA ARG A 346 -2.28 31.83 -10.27
C ARG A 346 -2.80 32.15 -11.67
N LEU A 347 -3.47 31.20 -12.32
CA LEU A 347 -4.01 31.39 -13.67
C LEU A 347 -5.43 31.97 -13.71
N GLN A 348 -6.16 32.00 -12.58
CA GLN A 348 -7.46 32.68 -12.48
C GLN A 348 -7.35 34.20 -12.35
N VAL A 349 -6.16 34.75 -12.10
CA VAL A 349 -5.95 36.19 -11.86
C VAL A 349 -5.51 36.95 -13.13
N LYS A 350 -5.35 36.27 -14.28
CA LYS A 350 -4.87 36.91 -15.53
C LYS A 350 -5.86 36.81 -16.70
N SER A 351 -7.15 36.96 -16.41
CA SER A 351 -8.18 37.16 -17.44
C SER A 351 -9.13 38.29 -17.04
N CYS A 352 -8.74 39.52 -17.36
CA CYS A 352 -9.54 40.64 -17.89
C CYS A 352 -8.67 41.92 -17.89
N PRO A 353 -8.68 42.68 -18.98
CA PRO A 353 -9.30 44.00 -18.96
C PRO A 353 -10.78 43.92 -19.32
#